data_AF-B9CMB4-F1
#
_entry.id   AF-B9CMB4-F1
#
_cell.length_a   1.000
_cell.length_b   1.000
_cell.length_c   1.000
_cell.angle_alpha   90.00
_cell.angle_beta   90.00
_cell.angle_gamma   90.00
#
_symmetry.space_group_name_H-M   'P 1'
#
loop_
_entity.id
_entity.type
_entity.pdbx_description
1 polymer ?
#
loop_
_entity_poly.entity_id
_entity_poly.type
_entity_poly.pdbx_seq_one_letter_code
_entity_poly.pdbx_strand_id
1 'polypeptide(L)'
;MANHMSHHMDIEPDDEKTPHSSPIKSSDISTIHAGQGVHMAREKITDGLEEQNPHTRRNMIVLVIITLIALVALFCIVRCVASSHEAAPEKETKQTESAYSSEKQQDEQDAQGKITYQGSTYAIEKQDDGKYGITRDGGSGNKTIVFKVDGTPTNLVLYNGTILVPENNNGKWDVVAYTIGDGALPVLVADKNGNTVGGEGTIASAVLDGTSLKVTDSSGNVTNVALE
;
A
#
# COMPACT_ATOMS: atom_id res chain seq x y z
N MET A 1 -11.44 5.19 78.80
CA MET A 1 -10.38 4.16 78.74
C MET A 1 -10.16 3.87 77.26
N ALA A 2 -9.30 4.65 76.59
CA ALA A 2 -7.86 4.40 76.45
C ALA A 2 -7.60 3.04 75.78
N ASN A 3 -7.17 3.00 74.51
CA ASN A 3 -5.78 3.23 74.13
C ASN A 3 -5.61 3.46 72.63
N HIS A 4 -4.70 4.38 72.34
CA HIS A 4 -4.10 4.71 71.06
C HIS A 4 -2.97 3.71 70.77
N MET A 5 -2.76 3.30 69.51
CA MET A 5 -1.44 2.84 69.04
C MET A 5 -1.38 2.86 67.50
N SER A 6 -0.76 3.92 66.99
CA SER A 6 -0.14 4.00 65.67
C SER A 6 0.94 2.93 65.51
N HIS A 7 1.12 2.37 64.31
CA HIS A 7 2.44 2.00 63.81
C HIS A 7 2.52 2.37 62.32
N HIS A 8 3.18 3.51 62.13
CA HIS A 8 3.90 3.94 60.95
C HIS A 8 5.02 2.91 60.71
N MET A 9 5.18 2.40 59.48
CA MET A 9 6.45 1.81 59.06
C MET A 9 7.03 2.71 57.98
N ASP A 10 7.96 3.54 58.44
CA ASP A 10 8.97 4.20 57.64
C ASP A 10 9.86 3.13 56.98
N ILE A 11 9.98 3.19 55.66
CA ILE A 11 11.14 2.65 54.95
C ILE A 11 11.66 3.82 54.12
N GLU A 12 12.61 4.55 54.71
CA GLU A 12 13.48 5.51 54.03
C GLU A 12 14.48 4.78 53.11
N PRO A 13 15.08 5.50 52.16
CA PRO A 13 15.64 4.96 50.92
C PRO A 13 17.09 4.50 51.10
N ASP A 14 17.45 3.41 50.41
CA ASP A 14 18.86 3.10 50.20
C ASP A 14 19.42 3.93 49.05
N ASP A 15 20.45 4.66 49.40
CA ASP A 15 21.32 5.51 48.59
C ASP A 15 22.05 4.75 47.46
N GLU A 16 22.24 5.50 46.37
CA GLU A 16 23.51 5.62 45.64
C GLU A 16 24.18 4.36 45.03
N LYS A 17 24.08 4.25 43.69
CA LYS A 17 25.26 4.37 42.80
C LYS A 17 24.85 4.52 41.33
N THR A 18 24.88 5.77 40.85
CA THR A 18 24.90 6.10 39.42
C THR A 18 26.26 5.75 38.81
N PRO A 19 26.31 5.21 37.58
CA PRO A 19 27.42 5.44 36.68
C PRO A 19 27.04 6.58 35.73
N HIS A 20 27.57 7.77 35.99
CA HIS A 20 27.66 8.82 34.99
C HIS A 20 28.53 8.34 33.82
N SER A 21 27.99 8.33 32.60
CA SER A 21 28.80 8.34 31.39
C SER A 21 28.48 9.60 30.60
N SER A 22 29.40 10.55 30.69
CA SER A 22 29.42 11.81 29.94
C SER A 22 29.57 11.56 28.41
N PRO A 23 29.20 12.55 27.58
CA PRO A 23 29.05 12.41 26.13
C PRO A 23 30.36 12.24 25.36
N ILE A 24 30.32 11.43 24.29
CA ILE A 24 31.43 11.24 23.35
C ILE A 24 31.68 12.56 22.60
N LYS A 25 32.88 13.12 22.80
CA LYS A 25 33.38 14.32 22.11
C LYS A 25 33.94 13.93 20.75
N SER A 26 33.34 14.49 19.70
CA SER A 26 33.78 14.36 18.31
C SER A 26 35.05 15.19 18.07
N SER A 27 36.23 14.63 18.36
CA SER A 27 37.52 15.11 17.85
C SER A 27 38.60 14.08 18.16
N ASP A 28 38.79 13.11 17.27
CA ASP A 28 40.07 12.41 17.04
C ASP A 28 39.94 11.56 15.76
N ILE A 29 39.87 12.27 14.63
CA ILE A 29 40.24 11.69 13.33
C ILE A 29 41.77 11.56 13.35
N SER A 30 42.29 10.34 13.20
CA SER A 30 43.68 10.15 12.79
C SER A 30 43.72 9.34 11.50
N THR A 31 44.07 10.08 10.46
CA THR A 31 44.54 9.71 9.13
C THR A 31 45.29 8.37 9.07
N ILE A 32 44.92 7.49 8.15
CA ILE A 32 45.74 6.33 7.76
C ILE A 32 46.32 6.61 6.37
N HIS A 33 47.62 6.89 6.29
CA HIS A 33 48.37 6.97 5.03
C HIS A 33 49.29 5.76 4.86
N ALA A 34 49.09 5.11 3.71
CA ALA A 34 50.05 4.53 2.77
C ALA A 34 51.15 3.56 3.28
N GLY A 35 51.02 2.30 2.85
CA GLY A 35 52.15 1.38 2.62
C GLY A 35 52.64 1.50 1.18
N GLN A 36 53.93 1.78 1.03
CA GLN A 36 54.65 2.03 -0.21
C GLN A 36 55.26 0.74 -0.77
N GLY A 37 55.17 0.52 -2.09
CA GLY A 37 55.72 -0.66 -2.75
C GLY A 37 56.05 -0.45 -4.24
N VAL A 38 57.28 0.03 -4.48
CA VAL A 38 58.19 -0.25 -5.62
C VAL A 38 57.81 0.25 -7.04
N HIS A 39 58.57 1.27 -7.46
CA HIS A 39 58.84 1.69 -8.83
C HIS A 39 59.49 0.56 -9.67
N MET A 40 59.13 0.46 -10.97
CA MET A 40 59.97 0.36 -12.21
C MET A 40 58.94 0.35 -13.38
N ALA A 41 59.10 0.93 -14.57
CA ALA A 41 60.19 1.56 -15.31
C ALA A 41 59.57 2.60 -16.28
N ARG A 42 60.38 3.58 -16.69
CA ARG A 42 60.06 4.59 -17.71
C ARG A 42 60.68 4.17 -19.03
N GLU A 43 59.88 4.04 -20.09
CA GLU A 43 60.39 4.09 -21.47
C GLU A 43 59.41 4.84 -22.39
N LYS A 44 59.93 5.28 -23.53
CA LYS A 44 59.67 6.55 -24.21
C LYS A 44 58.93 6.31 -25.55
N ILE A 45 57.77 6.94 -25.70
CA ILE A 45 57.13 7.53 -26.92
C ILE A 45 57.41 6.84 -28.29
N THR A 46 56.38 6.39 -29.02
CA THR A 46 55.99 6.88 -30.37
C THR A 46 54.69 6.26 -30.91
N ASP A 47 54.08 7.02 -31.83
CA ASP A 47 52.78 6.92 -32.50
C ASP A 47 52.22 5.56 -32.88
N GLY A 48 50.88 5.48 -32.82
CA GLY A 48 50.06 4.47 -33.47
C GLY A 48 48.60 4.93 -33.53
N LEU A 49 48.22 5.58 -34.62
CA LEU A 49 46.83 5.87 -34.99
C LEU A 49 46.06 4.56 -35.13
N GLU A 50 44.98 4.36 -34.36
CA GLU A 50 43.84 3.58 -34.84
C GLU A 50 42.52 4.30 -34.55
N GLU A 51 41.79 4.42 -35.65
CA GLU A 51 40.61 5.21 -35.92
C GLU A 51 39.37 4.46 -35.39
N GLN A 52 38.68 4.99 -34.37
CA GLN A 52 37.36 4.45 -34.00
C GLN A 52 36.35 4.81 -35.09
N ASN A 53 36.09 3.84 -35.97
CA ASN A 53 35.09 3.88 -37.03
C ASN A 53 33.66 4.16 -36.48
N PRO A 54 32.99 5.26 -36.89
CA PRO A 54 31.65 5.61 -36.40
C PRO A 54 30.50 4.78 -36.99
N HIS A 55 30.76 3.83 -37.90
CA HIS A 55 29.71 3.03 -38.55
C HIS A 55 29.17 1.89 -37.68
N THR A 56 29.89 1.44 -36.65
CA THR A 56 29.45 0.29 -35.82
C THR A 56 28.32 0.66 -34.85
N ARG A 57 28.24 1.91 -34.39
CA ARG A 57 27.20 2.33 -33.43
C ARG A 57 25.81 2.43 -34.05
N ARG A 58 25.70 2.92 -35.30
CA ARG A 58 24.41 3.00 -36.00
C ARG A 58 23.90 1.61 -36.38
N ASN A 59 24.76 0.71 -36.85
CA ASN A 59 24.36 -0.67 -37.13
C ASN A 59 23.99 -1.45 -35.86
N MET A 60 24.67 -1.20 -34.73
CA MET A 60 24.31 -1.80 -33.44
C MET A 60 22.96 -1.29 -32.92
N ILE A 61 22.68 0.02 -33.03
CA ILE A 61 21.39 0.59 -32.64
C ILE A 61 20.24 0.05 -33.52
N VAL A 62 20.47 -0.10 -34.83
CA VAL A 62 19.47 -0.68 -35.75
C VAL A 62 19.21 -2.15 -35.43
N LEU A 63 20.25 -2.94 -35.09
CA LEU A 63 20.09 -4.34 -34.65
C LEU A 63 19.31 -4.47 -33.34
N VAL A 64 19.54 -3.57 -32.37
CA VAL A 64 18.80 -3.55 -31.11
C VAL A 64 17.32 -3.20 -31.32
N ILE A 65 17.03 -2.27 -32.24
CA ILE A 65 15.64 -1.89 -32.55
C ILE A 65 14.91 -3.02 -33.31
N ILE A 66 15.57 -3.68 -34.27
CA ILE A 66 14.97 -4.81 -35.00
C ILE A 66 14.66 -5.99 -34.06
N THR A 67 15.57 -6.28 -33.11
CA THR A 67 15.35 -7.35 -32.12
C THR A 67 14.23 -7.01 -31.15
N LEU A 68 14.11 -5.75 -30.70
CA LEU A 68 12.97 -5.29 -29.90
C LEU A 68 11.64 -5.39 -30.65
N ILE A 69 11.58 -4.98 -31.92
CA ILE A 69 10.36 -5.07 -32.74
C ILE A 69 9.98 -6.54 -32.96
N ALA A 70 10.95 -7.42 -33.21
CA ALA A 70 10.70 -8.85 -33.34
C ALA A 70 10.16 -9.48 -32.04
N LEU A 71 10.68 -9.07 -30.88
CA LEU A 71 10.17 -9.50 -29.57
C LEU A 71 8.74 -9.04 -29.31
N VAL A 72 8.41 -7.79 -29.66
CA VAL A 72 7.04 -7.25 -29.51
C VAL A 72 6.07 -7.96 -30.47
N ALA A 73 6.47 -8.20 -31.72
CA ALA A 73 5.65 -8.95 -32.67
C ALA A 73 5.42 -10.40 -32.22
N LEU A 74 6.45 -11.07 -31.71
CA LEU A 74 6.33 -12.42 -31.15
C LEU A 74 5.41 -12.43 -29.92
N PHE A 75 5.51 -11.44 -29.05
CA PHE A 75 4.63 -11.27 -27.89
C PHE A 75 3.15 -11.07 -28.30
N CYS A 76 2.90 -10.29 -29.35
CA CYS A 76 1.56 -10.10 -29.90
C CYS A 76 0.99 -11.38 -30.53
N ILE A 77 1.80 -12.17 -31.23
CA ILE A 77 1.36 -13.45 -31.81
C ILE A 77 1.05 -14.47 -30.70
N VAL A 78 1.85 -14.55 -29.64
CA VAL A 78 1.59 -15.44 -28.50
C VAL A 78 0.31 -15.04 -27.74
N ARG A 79 0.02 -13.74 -27.60
CA ARG A 79 -1.23 -13.24 -27.01
C ARG A 79 -2.47 -13.46 -27.87
N CYS A 80 -2.32 -13.66 -29.19
CA CYS A 80 -3.44 -13.88 -30.11
C CYS A 80 -3.82 -15.36 -30.31
N VAL A 81 -3.09 -16.33 -29.74
CA VAL A 81 -3.37 -17.78 -29.94
C VAL A 81 -3.96 -18.46 -28.69
N ALA A 82 -4.06 -17.77 -27.54
CA ALA A 82 -4.61 -18.32 -26.31
C ALA A 82 -6.14 -18.14 -26.15
N SER A 83 -6.91 -18.26 -27.23
CA SER A 83 -8.38 -18.35 -27.17
C SER A 83 -8.89 -19.48 -28.05
N SER A 84 -8.40 -20.70 -27.81
CA SER A 84 -9.07 -21.96 -28.16
C SER A 84 -8.30 -23.12 -27.51
N HIS A 85 -8.76 -23.62 -26.36
CA HIS A 85 -8.85 -25.07 -26.09
C HIS A 85 -9.50 -25.33 -24.73
N GLU A 86 -10.45 -26.26 -24.74
CA GLU A 86 -11.18 -26.85 -23.62
C GLU A 86 -10.37 -28.00 -22.95
N ALA A 87 -10.83 -28.47 -21.79
CA ALA A 87 -10.41 -29.65 -21.04
C ALA A 87 -9.29 -29.48 -19.98
N ALA A 88 -9.73 -29.64 -18.73
CA ALA A 88 -8.92 -29.94 -17.53
C ALA A 88 -8.32 -31.37 -17.61
N PRO A 89 -7.30 -31.73 -16.79
CA PRO A 89 -7.56 -32.13 -15.40
C PRO A 89 -6.50 -31.74 -14.33
N GLU A 90 -7.03 -31.48 -13.13
CA GLU A 90 -6.62 -31.91 -11.77
C GLU A 90 -5.20 -31.65 -11.18
N LYS A 91 -5.21 -30.71 -10.21
CA LYS A 91 -4.60 -30.67 -8.86
C LYS A 91 -3.16 -31.19 -8.63
N GLU A 92 -2.27 -30.25 -8.34
CA GLU A 92 -1.40 -30.31 -7.16
C GLU A 92 -1.54 -29.01 -6.35
N THR A 93 -1.98 -29.13 -5.10
CA THR A 93 -2.14 -28.02 -4.17
C THR A 93 -0.79 -27.69 -3.55
N LYS A 94 -0.13 -26.65 -4.06
CA LYS A 94 0.81 -25.85 -3.26
C LYS A 94 0.05 -24.63 -2.77
N GLN A 95 -0.02 -24.49 -1.45
CA GLN A 95 -0.56 -23.33 -0.75
C GLN A 95 0.28 -22.11 -1.17
N THR A 96 -0.21 -21.39 -2.17
CA THR A 96 0.32 -20.10 -2.57
C THR A 96 -0.07 -19.12 -1.48
N GLU A 97 0.92 -18.70 -0.70
CA GLU A 97 0.88 -17.43 0.03
C GLU A 97 0.35 -16.36 -0.95
N SER A 98 -0.77 -15.75 -0.57
CA SER A 98 -1.61 -14.89 -1.42
C SER A 98 -0.79 -14.02 -2.37
N ALA A 99 -0.85 -14.33 -3.67
CA ALA A 99 -0.19 -13.56 -4.72
C ALA A 99 -0.86 -12.19 -4.97
N TYR A 100 -1.74 -11.73 -4.09
CA TYR A 100 -2.58 -10.55 -4.27
C TYR A 100 -2.07 -9.28 -3.55
N SER A 101 -0.95 -9.35 -2.82
CA SER A 101 -0.39 -8.19 -2.12
C SER A 101 0.45 -7.24 -2.99
N SER A 102 0.55 -7.46 -4.31
CA SER A 102 1.39 -6.62 -5.19
C SER A 102 0.71 -6.09 -6.45
N GLU A 103 -0.57 -6.38 -6.67
CA GLU A 103 -1.36 -5.70 -7.70
C GLU A 103 -1.83 -4.35 -7.14
N LYS A 104 -1.73 -3.29 -7.95
CA LYS A 104 -2.27 -1.96 -7.64
C LYS A 104 -3.74 -2.13 -7.26
N GLN A 105 -4.06 -1.99 -5.97
CA GLN A 105 -5.37 -2.39 -5.42
C GLN A 105 -6.49 -1.46 -5.85
N GLN A 106 -6.13 -0.27 -6.31
CA GLN A 106 -7.05 0.73 -6.81
C GLN A 106 -6.35 1.49 -7.95
N ASP A 107 -6.87 1.35 -9.16
CA ASP A 107 -6.66 2.38 -10.19
C ASP A 107 -7.31 3.68 -9.72
N GLU A 108 -6.76 4.82 -10.16
CA GLU A 108 -7.27 6.16 -9.84
C GLU A 108 -8.79 6.12 -9.84
N GLN A 109 -9.39 6.49 -8.70
CA GLN A 109 -10.84 6.62 -8.57
C GLN A 109 -11.32 7.37 -9.81
N ASP A 110 -12.22 6.76 -10.60
CA ASP A 110 -12.73 7.48 -11.75
C ASP A 110 -13.37 8.79 -11.24
N ALA A 111 -13.47 9.82 -12.09
CA ALA A 111 -14.00 11.12 -11.66
C ALA A 111 -15.44 11.03 -11.10
N GLN A 112 -16.07 9.86 -11.18
CA GLN A 112 -17.41 9.52 -10.75
C GLN A 112 -17.45 8.67 -9.46
N GLY A 113 -16.31 8.34 -8.83
CA GLY A 113 -16.27 7.62 -7.56
C GLY A 113 -16.57 6.12 -7.63
N LYS A 114 -16.26 5.47 -8.76
CA LYS A 114 -16.45 4.04 -8.96
C LYS A 114 -15.15 3.26 -8.79
N ILE A 115 -15.29 1.99 -8.43
CA ILE A 115 -14.17 1.04 -8.38
C ILE A 115 -14.49 -0.17 -9.26
N THR A 116 -13.47 -0.81 -9.84
CA THR A 116 -13.62 -2.06 -10.60
C THR A 116 -12.83 -3.17 -9.93
N TYR A 117 -13.46 -4.32 -9.74
CA TYR A 117 -12.82 -5.50 -9.17
C TYR A 117 -13.36 -6.77 -9.83
N GLN A 118 -12.46 -7.63 -10.30
CA GLN A 118 -12.79 -8.91 -10.95
C GLN A 118 -13.87 -8.78 -12.05
N GLY A 119 -13.72 -7.78 -12.93
CA GLY A 119 -14.64 -7.53 -14.05
C GLY A 119 -16.01 -6.98 -13.65
N SER A 120 -16.21 -6.61 -12.39
CA SER A 120 -17.43 -5.94 -11.91
C SER A 120 -17.12 -4.51 -11.50
N THR A 121 -18.03 -3.58 -11.80
CA THR A 121 -17.93 -2.18 -11.36
C THR A 121 -18.84 -1.96 -10.16
N TYR A 122 -18.33 -1.29 -9.13
CA TYR A 122 -19.07 -0.90 -7.94
C TYR A 122 -19.21 0.62 -7.87
N ALA A 123 -20.37 1.08 -7.42
CA ALA A 123 -20.70 2.50 -7.34
C ALA A 123 -21.58 2.80 -6.11
N ILE A 124 -21.49 4.05 -5.65
CA ILE A 124 -22.43 4.60 -4.67
C ILE A 124 -23.65 5.12 -5.42
N GLU A 125 -24.83 4.65 -5.06
CA GLU A 125 -26.09 5.12 -5.64
C GLU A 125 -27.12 5.39 -4.55
N LYS A 126 -27.81 6.54 -4.65
CA LYS A 126 -28.93 6.85 -3.76
C LYS A 126 -30.14 6.01 -4.15
N GLN A 127 -30.78 5.39 -3.16
CA GLN A 127 -31.89 4.46 -3.34
C GLN A 127 -33.23 5.16 -3.05
N ASP A 128 -34.33 4.52 -3.46
CA ASP A 128 -35.70 5.07 -3.30
C ASP A 128 -36.12 5.27 -1.83
N ASP A 129 -35.53 4.51 -0.91
CA ASP A 129 -35.74 4.67 0.54
C ASP A 129 -34.91 5.82 1.15
N GLY A 130 -34.17 6.55 0.32
CA GLY A 130 -33.31 7.67 0.71
C GLY A 130 -31.93 7.28 1.22
N LYS A 131 -31.66 5.99 1.46
CA LYS A 131 -30.32 5.50 1.85
C LYS A 131 -29.38 5.42 0.65
N TYR A 132 -28.09 5.32 0.93
CA TYR A 132 -27.09 5.00 -0.09
C TYR A 132 -26.86 3.49 -0.17
N GLY A 133 -26.89 2.97 -1.39
CA GLY A 133 -26.58 1.58 -1.71
C GLY A 133 -25.26 1.51 -2.45
N ILE A 134 -24.45 0.50 -2.10
CA ILE A 134 -23.31 0.11 -2.92
C ILE A 134 -23.82 -0.90 -3.94
N THR A 135 -23.81 -0.50 -5.21
CA THR A 135 -24.32 -1.32 -6.31
C THR A 135 -23.19 -1.98 -7.06
N ARG A 136 -23.46 -3.13 -7.67
CA ARG A 136 -22.56 -3.88 -8.53
C ARG A 136 -23.18 -4.04 -9.91
N ASP A 137 -22.43 -3.67 -10.94
CA ASP A 137 -22.67 -4.05 -12.33
C ASP A 137 -21.66 -5.12 -12.75
N GLY A 138 -22.16 -6.29 -13.14
CA GLY A 138 -21.34 -7.40 -13.62
C GLY A 138 -20.98 -7.33 -15.12
N GLY A 139 -21.21 -6.20 -15.78
CA GLY A 139 -20.95 -5.99 -17.21
C GLY A 139 -22.12 -6.34 -18.14
N SER A 140 -23.26 -6.77 -17.58
CA SER A 140 -24.49 -7.03 -18.34
C SER A 140 -25.42 -5.80 -18.43
N GLY A 141 -25.06 -4.70 -17.74
CA GLY A 141 -25.88 -3.49 -17.62
C GLY A 141 -26.97 -3.58 -16.54
N ASN A 142 -27.16 -4.75 -15.92
CA ASN A 142 -28.03 -4.90 -14.76
C ASN A 142 -27.24 -4.65 -13.48
N LYS A 143 -27.73 -3.70 -12.68
CA LYS A 143 -27.17 -3.38 -11.37
C LYS A 143 -27.90 -4.12 -10.27
N THR A 144 -27.13 -4.58 -9.29
CA THR A 144 -27.64 -5.19 -8.07
C THR A 144 -27.16 -4.39 -6.87
N ILE A 145 -28.01 -4.19 -5.87
CA ILE A 145 -27.59 -3.60 -4.59
C ILE A 145 -26.87 -4.69 -3.80
N VAL A 146 -25.62 -4.46 -3.47
CA VAL A 146 -24.80 -5.39 -2.67
C VAL A 146 -25.10 -5.20 -1.19
N PHE A 147 -25.05 -3.96 -0.73
CA PHE A 147 -25.45 -3.57 0.62
C PHE A 147 -25.86 -2.10 0.65
N LYS A 148 -26.48 -1.68 1.75
CA LYS A 148 -26.80 -0.28 2.03
C LYS A 148 -26.03 0.17 3.25
N VAL A 149 -25.76 1.47 3.31
CA VAL A 149 -25.15 2.11 4.47
C VAL A 149 -26.13 3.08 5.12
N ASP A 150 -25.88 3.44 6.37
CA ASP A 150 -26.78 4.30 7.15
C ASP A 150 -26.47 5.78 6.98
N GLY A 151 -25.21 6.12 6.72
CA GLY A 151 -24.76 7.49 6.50
C GLY A 151 -24.73 7.90 5.02
N THR A 152 -23.97 8.96 4.75
CA THR A 152 -23.67 9.46 3.41
C THR A 152 -22.22 9.11 3.06
N PRO A 153 -21.99 8.14 2.17
CA PRO A 153 -20.66 7.80 1.67
C PRO A 153 -19.96 9.00 1.05
N THR A 154 -18.66 9.13 1.30
CA THR A 154 -17.80 10.09 0.58
C THR A 154 -17.05 9.47 -0.59
N ASN A 155 -16.75 8.17 -0.52
CA ASN A 155 -15.95 7.46 -1.51
C ASN A 155 -16.15 5.94 -1.41
N LEU A 156 -15.72 5.21 -2.44
CA LEU A 156 -15.38 3.79 -2.39
C LEU A 156 -13.86 3.61 -2.48
N VAL A 157 -13.30 2.84 -1.56
CA VAL A 157 -11.90 2.46 -1.57
C VAL A 157 -11.80 0.94 -1.64
N LEU A 158 -10.91 0.41 -2.46
CA LEU A 158 -10.70 -1.03 -2.59
C LEU A 158 -9.35 -1.43 -1.97
N TYR A 159 -9.39 -2.35 -1.01
CA TYR A 159 -8.20 -2.86 -0.34
C TYR A 159 -8.33 -4.35 -0.09
N ASN A 160 -7.40 -5.17 -0.62
CA ASN A 160 -7.36 -6.63 -0.45
C ASN A 160 -8.72 -7.33 -0.70
N GLY A 161 -9.45 -6.93 -1.75
CA GLY A 161 -10.76 -7.49 -2.08
C GLY A 161 -11.90 -7.04 -1.14
N THR A 162 -11.64 -6.07 -0.28
CA THR A 162 -12.62 -5.44 0.62
C THR A 162 -12.92 -4.03 0.15
N ILE A 163 -14.21 -3.72 0.02
CA ILE A 163 -14.70 -2.38 -0.24
C ILE A 163 -14.79 -1.66 1.11
N LEU A 164 -14.08 -0.55 1.22
CA LEU A 164 -14.20 0.40 2.32
C LEU A 164 -15.08 1.57 1.87
N VAL A 165 -16.04 1.94 2.71
CA VAL A 165 -16.99 3.03 2.50
C VAL A 165 -16.88 3.99 3.68
N PRO A 166 -16.04 5.02 3.58
CA PRO A 166 -16.02 6.10 4.55
C PRO A 166 -17.33 6.89 4.42
N GLU A 167 -18.04 7.08 5.53
CA GLU A 167 -19.34 7.74 5.52
C GLU A 167 -19.53 8.76 6.65
N ASN A 168 -20.36 9.75 6.37
CA ASN A 168 -20.80 10.76 7.33
C ASN A 168 -22.16 10.39 7.90
N ASN A 169 -22.28 10.34 9.21
CA ASN A 169 -23.48 9.92 9.91
C ASN A 169 -23.72 10.78 11.17
N ASN A 170 -24.77 11.59 11.16
CA ASN A 170 -25.23 12.36 12.32
C ASN A 170 -24.17 13.23 13.02
N GLY A 171 -23.34 13.94 12.25
CA GLY A 171 -22.28 14.79 12.78
C GLY A 171 -21.04 14.02 13.26
N LYS A 172 -20.99 12.73 12.96
CA LYS A 172 -19.84 11.84 13.11
C LYS A 172 -19.48 11.25 11.76
N TRP A 173 -18.39 10.53 11.72
CA TRP A 173 -18.02 9.68 10.61
C TRP A 173 -17.51 8.33 11.09
N ASP A 174 -17.66 7.32 10.25
CA ASP A 174 -17.15 5.97 10.43
C ASP A 174 -16.72 5.38 9.07
N VAL A 175 -16.25 4.13 9.08
CA VAL A 175 -15.88 3.40 7.85
C VAL A 175 -16.57 2.04 7.85
N VAL A 176 -17.36 1.78 6.83
CA VAL A 176 -17.98 0.46 6.59
C VAL A 176 -17.03 -0.37 5.73
N ALA A 177 -16.88 -1.66 6.03
CA ALA A 177 -16.13 -2.63 5.26
C ALA A 177 -17.04 -3.75 4.76
N TYR A 178 -16.83 -4.17 3.51
CA TYR A 178 -17.50 -5.31 2.90
C TYR A 178 -16.50 -6.12 2.06
N THR A 179 -16.23 -7.35 2.48
CA THR A 179 -15.35 -8.26 1.73
C THR A 179 -16.13 -8.88 0.57
N ILE A 180 -15.58 -8.81 -0.63
CA ILE A 180 -16.26 -9.28 -1.83
C ILE A 180 -16.19 -10.82 -1.90
N GLY A 181 -17.35 -11.47 -1.92
CA GLY A 181 -17.48 -12.88 -2.29
C GLY A 181 -17.40 -13.89 -1.14
N ASP A 182 -17.22 -13.43 0.11
CA ASP A 182 -17.28 -14.30 1.29
C ASP A 182 -18.72 -14.51 1.82
N GLY A 183 -19.68 -13.72 1.31
CA GLY A 183 -21.07 -13.73 1.74
C GLY A 183 -21.31 -13.06 3.10
N ALA A 184 -20.31 -12.38 3.65
CA ALA A 184 -20.42 -11.65 4.89
C ALA A 184 -21.31 -10.41 4.74
N LEU A 185 -21.89 -9.98 5.86
CA LEU A 185 -22.58 -8.70 5.94
C LEU A 185 -21.56 -7.57 6.08
N PRO A 186 -21.89 -6.34 5.64
CA PRO A 186 -21.03 -5.18 5.89
C PRO A 186 -20.86 -4.96 7.40
N VAL A 187 -19.65 -4.60 7.81
CA VAL A 187 -19.29 -4.32 9.21
C VAL A 187 -18.65 -2.95 9.33
N LEU A 188 -18.77 -2.31 10.50
CA LEU A 188 -17.97 -1.13 10.79
C LEU A 188 -16.52 -1.56 11.07
N VAL A 189 -15.57 -0.85 10.48
CA VAL A 189 -14.14 -1.05 10.76
C VAL A 189 -13.90 -0.77 12.24
N ALA A 190 -13.15 -1.65 12.90
CA ALA A 190 -12.80 -1.53 14.30
C ALA A 190 -11.28 -1.41 14.48
N ASP A 191 -10.86 -0.70 15.51
CA ASP A 191 -9.48 -0.63 15.92
C ASP A 191 -9.03 -1.98 16.54
N LYS A 192 -7.74 -2.09 16.86
CA LYS A 192 -7.15 -3.26 17.52
C LYS A 192 -7.77 -3.60 18.89
N ASN A 193 -8.55 -2.70 19.47
CA ASN A 193 -9.23 -2.90 20.75
C ASN A 193 -10.72 -3.27 20.56
N GLY A 194 -11.19 -3.37 19.31
CA GLY A 194 -12.57 -3.67 18.95
C GLY A 194 -13.51 -2.46 18.96
N ASN A 195 -13.00 -1.24 19.11
CA ASN A 195 -13.83 -0.04 19.04
C ASN A 195 -14.03 0.36 17.58
N THR A 196 -15.24 0.73 17.20
CA THR A 196 -15.50 1.30 15.87
C THR A 196 -14.57 2.47 15.59
N VAL A 197 -13.90 2.42 14.43
CA VAL A 197 -13.10 3.52 13.90
C VAL A 197 -14.04 4.59 13.38
N GLY A 198 -13.81 5.82 13.83
CA GLY A 198 -14.60 6.97 13.47
C GLY A 198 -14.14 8.23 14.18
N GLY A 199 -14.86 9.32 13.97
CA GLY A 199 -14.60 10.58 14.63
C GLY A 199 -15.79 11.52 14.56
N GLU A 200 -15.68 12.67 15.22
CA GLU A 200 -16.67 13.74 15.11
C GLU A 200 -16.46 14.53 13.81
N GLY A 201 -17.50 15.20 13.34
CA GLY A 201 -17.47 16.09 12.18
C GLY A 201 -17.86 15.42 10.87
N THR A 202 -17.21 15.83 9.78
CA THR A 202 -17.52 15.41 8.42
C THR A 202 -16.24 15.14 7.65
N ILE A 203 -16.19 14.01 6.95
CA ILE A 203 -15.10 13.63 6.05
C ILE A 203 -15.05 14.60 4.87
N ALA A 204 -13.87 15.19 4.64
CA ALA A 204 -13.54 15.94 3.44
C ALA A 204 -12.90 15.06 2.36
N SER A 205 -12.03 14.13 2.76
CA SER A 205 -11.43 13.16 1.84
C SER A 205 -11.05 11.87 2.55
N ALA A 206 -11.00 10.77 1.80
CA ALA A 206 -10.51 9.49 2.28
C ALA A 206 -9.70 8.82 1.16
N VAL A 207 -8.42 8.54 1.43
CA VAL A 207 -7.45 8.08 0.44
C VAL A 207 -6.67 6.89 1.00
N LEU A 208 -6.51 5.85 0.19
CA LEU A 208 -5.65 4.72 0.54
C LEU A 208 -4.18 5.14 0.44
N ASP A 209 -3.41 4.92 1.51
CA ASP A 209 -1.98 5.14 1.58
C ASP A 209 -1.29 3.87 2.13
N GLY A 210 -0.79 3.03 1.23
CA GLY A 210 -0.25 1.73 1.56
C GLY A 210 -1.29 0.82 2.23
N THR A 211 -1.04 0.46 3.48
CA THR A 211 -1.89 -0.42 4.31
C THR A 211 -2.81 0.36 5.26
N SER A 212 -2.98 1.67 5.01
CA SER A 212 -3.84 2.52 5.83
C SER A 212 -4.78 3.35 4.98
N LEU A 213 -6.01 3.54 5.45
CA LEU A 213 -6.92 4.54 4.91
C LEU A 213 -6.73 5.85 5.66
N LYS A 214 -6.29 6.90 4.95
CA LYS A 214 -6.16 8.26 5.49
C LYS A 214 -7.46 9.02 5.32
N VAL A 215 -8.16 9.23 6.43
CA VAL A 215 -9.39 10.02 6.47
C VAL A 215 -9.05 11.43 6.93
N THR A 216 -9.37 12.44 6.11
CA THR A 216 -9.20 13.86 6.46
C THR A 216 -10.58 14.45 6.68
N ASP A 217 -10.82 15.04 7.87
CA ASP A 217 -12.07 15.73 8.17
C ASP A 217 -12.10 17.16 7.58
N SER A 218 -13.26 17.82 7.64
CA SER A 218 -13.47 19.19 7.16
C SER A 218 -12.67 20.25 7.91
N SER A 219 -12.12 19.92 9.08
CA SER A 219 -11.22 20.79 9.85
C SER A 219 -9.74 20.56 9.48
N GLY A 220 -9.45 19.57 8.64
CA GLY A 220 -8.11 19.18 8.23
C GLY A 220 -7.42 18.18 9.18
N ASN A 221 -8.11 17.63 10.18
CA ASN A 221 -7.53 16.59 11.02
C ASN A 221 -7.46 15.28 10.23
N VAL A 222 -6.35 14.56 10.37
CA VAL A 222 -6.11 13.30 9.67
C VAL A 222 -6.17 12.14 10.66
N THR A 223 -7.00 11.15 10.37
CA THR A 223 -7.05 9.87 11.07
C THR A 223 -6.53 8.78 10.14
N ASN A 224 -5.52 8.04 10.58
CA ASN A 224 -4.99 6.88 9.86
C ASN A 224 -5.70 5.62 10.38
N VAL A 225 -6.51 5.01 9.52
CA VAL A 225 -7.20 3.75 9.80
C VAL A 225 -6.31 2.60 9.32
N ALA A 226 -5.72 1.85 10.25
CA ALA A 226 -4.93 0.67 9.91
C ALA A 226 -5.83 -0.45 9.35
N LEU A 227 -5.37 -1.13 8.31
CA LEU A 227 -6.13 -2.19 7.62
C LEU A 227 -5.48 -3.59 7.76
N GLU A 228 -4.40 -3.69 8.54
CA GLU A 228 -3.65 -4.92 8.88
C GLU A 228 -3.38 -5.01 10.39
#